data_AF-A0A965Y6X0-F1
#
_entry.id   AF-A0A965Y6X0-F1
#
_cell.length_a   1.000
_cell.length_b   1.000
_cell.length_c   1.000
_cell.angle_alpha   90.00
_cell.angle_beta   90.00
_cell.angle_gamma   90.00
#
_symmetry.space_group_name_H-M   'P 1'
#
loop_
_entity.id
_entity.type
_entity.pdbx_description
1 polymer ?
#
loop_
_entity_poly.entity_id
_entity_poly.type
_entity_poly.pdbx_seq_one_letter_code
_entity_poly.pdbx_strand_id
1 'polypeptide(L)' 'MKLEPGKFYKHESGRSIAVVGEVTTWKWGPMLVIEETDDTGHSISCVEADSADTKGQWIEIGVEEWKREFGILEA' A
#
# COMPACT_ATOMS: atom_id res chain seq x y z
N MET A 1 -11.29 -4.03 -5.56
CA MET A 1 -10.49 -3.12 -6.39
C MET A 1 -9.08 -3.67 -6.41
N LYS A 2 -8.49 -3.87 -7.58
CA LYS A 2 -7.12 -4.38 -7.67
C LYS A 2 -6.12 -3.29 -7.30
N LEU A 3 -5.17 -3.61 -6.42
CA LEU A 3 -4.03 -2.72 -6.13
C LEU A 3 -3.02 -2.80 -7.29
N GLU A 4 -2.48 -1.65 -7.70
CA GLU A 4 -1.60 -1.55 -8.86
C GLU A 4 -0.28 -0.86 -8.50
N PRO A 5 0.87 -1.31 -9.05
CA PRO A 5 2.13 -0.62 -8.89
C PRO A 5 2.08 0.85 -9.31
N GLY A 6 2.73 1.72 -8.53
CA GLY A 6 2.76 3.16 -8.73
C GLY A 6 1.51 3.90 -8.22
N LYS A 7 0.60 3.21 -7.53
CA LYS A 7 -0.61 3.78 -6.94
C LYS A 7 -0.53 3.85 -5.42
N PHE A 8 -1.37 4.73 -4.87
CA PHE A 8 -1.47 5.01 -3.44
C PHE A 8 -2.90 4.79 -3.01
N TYR A 9 -3.08 4.19 -1.83
CA TYR A 9 -4.40 3.84 -1.35
C TYR A 9 -4.55 4.12 0.14
N LYS A 10 -5.78 4.41 0.55
CA LYS A 10 -6.18 4.56 1.94
C LYS A 10 -7.27 3.57 2.30
N HIS A 11 -7.15 2.98 3.47
CA HIS A 11 -8.12 2.07 4.05
C HIS A 11 -8.97 2.80 5.09
N GLU A 12 -10.22 2.38 5.27
CA GLU A 12 -11.13 2.95 6.29
C GLU A 12 -10.59 2.82 7.73
N SER A 13 -9.68 1.88 7.98
CA SER A 13 -9.02 1.71 9.27
C SER A 13 -7.93 2.75 9.55
N GLY A 14 -7.68 3.70 8.64
CA GLY A 14 -6.61 4.70 8.77
C GLY A 14 -5.25 4.26 8.25
N ARG A 15 -5.13 3.04 7.70
CA ARG A 15 -3.91 2.56 7.05
C ARG A 15 -3.79 3.18 5.66
N SER A 16 -2.58 3.59 5.29
CA SER A 16 -2.28 4.12 3.97
C SER A 16 -1.07 3.45 3.36
N ILE A 17 -1.17 3.13 2.07
CA ILE A 17 -0.18 2.34 1.36
C ILE A 17 0.25 2.99 0.06
N ALA A 18 1.52 2.78 -0.29
CA ALA A 18 2.05 2.97 -1.63
C ALA A 18 2.45 1.60 -2.18
N VAL A 19 1.93 1.24 -3.36
CA VAL A 19 2.35 0.02 -4.05
C VAL A 19 3.57 0.36 -4.88
N VAL A 20 4.75 0.06 -4.35
CA VAL A 20 6.02 0.53 -4.95
C VAL A 20 6.47 -0.33 -6.13
N GLY A 21 5.98 -1.56 -6.24
CA GLY A 21 6.34 -2.45 -7.33
C GLY A 21 5.72 -3.84 -7.23
N GLU A 22 6.16 -4.70 -8.15
CA GLU A 22 5.81 -6.11 -8.20
C GLU A 22 7.09 -6.94 -8.25
N VAL A 23 7.09 -8.08 -7.57
CA VAL A 23 8.20 -9.04 -7.56
C VAL A 23 7.66 -10.46 -7.68
N THR A 24 8.36 -11.30 -8.46
CA THR A 24 8.05 -12.74 -8.52
C THR A 24 8.95 -13.50 -7.57
N THR A 25 8.35 -14.21 -6.63
CA THR A 25 9.07 -15.08 -5.68
C THR A 25 8.93 -16.54 -6.08
N TRP A 26 9.92 -17.36 -5.74
CA TRP A 26 9.93 -18.79 -6.07
C TRP A 26 8.86 -19.60 -5.31
N LYS A 27 8.47 -19.13 -4.10
CA LYS A 27 7.53 -19.84 -3.22
C LYS A 27 6.08 -19.39 -3.43
N TRP A 28 5.86 -18.09 -3.63
CA TRP A 28 4.53 -17.48 -3.61
C TRP A 28 4.11 -16.91 -4.98
N GLY A 29 5.01 -16.93 -5.97
CA GLY A 29 4.72 -16.35 -7.28
C GLY A 29 4.70 -14.81 -7.23
N PRO A 30 3.81 -14.15 -8.00
CA PRO A 30 3.72 -12.69 -8.07
C PRO A 30 3.26 -12.06 -6.75
N MET A 31 4.03 -11.10 -6.26
CA MET A 31 3.80 -10.35 -5.03
C MET A 31 3.86 -8.85 -5.31
N LEU A 32 3.01 -8.07 -4.66
CA LEU A 32 3.13 -6.62 -4.61
C LEU A 32 4.03 -6.22 -3.45
N VAL A 33 4.97 -5.31 -3.71
CA VAL A 33 5.77 -4.65 -2.68
C VAL A 33 5.01 -3.40 -2.24
N ILE A 34 4.75 -3.30 -0.94
CA ILE A 34 3.94 -2.25 -0.34
C ILE A 34 4.75 -1.53 0.72
N GLU A 35 4.78 -0.20 0.64
CA GLU A 35 5.16 0.67 1.74
C GLU A 35 3.88 1.14 2.44
N GLU A 36 3.82 1.00 3.75
CA GLU A 36 2.63 1.22 4.55
C GLU A 36 2.90 2.16 5.72
N THR A 37 1.90 2.97 6.05
CA THR A 37 1.86 3.81 7.25
C THR A 37 0.51 3.71 7.95
N ASP A 38 0.54 3.71 9.27
CA ASP A 38 -0.63 3.86 10.15
C ASP A 38 -0.26 4.64 11.42
N ASP A 39 -1.14 4.63 12.42
CA ASP A 39 -0.91 5.29 13.72
C ASP A 39 0.15 4.59 14.59
N THR A 40 0.58 3.38 14.22
CA THR A 40 1.59 2.58 14.92
C THR A 40 2.98 2.71 14.31
N GLY A 41 3.08 3.16 13.05
CA GLY A 41 4.34 3.51 12.40
C GLY A 41 4.37 3.17 10.91
N HIS A 42 5.58 2.88 10.41
CA HIS A 42 5.84 2.63 9.00
C HIS A 42 6.45 1.25 8.78
N SER A 43 6.07 0.58 7.70
CA SER A 43 6.66 -0.71 7.33
C SER A 43 6.71 -0.92 5.82
N ILE A 44 7.58 -1.82 5.38
CA ILE A 44 7.60 -2.32 4.00
C ILE A 44 7.33 -3.82 4.06
N SER A 45 6.35 -4.27 3.26
CA SER A 45 5.94 -5.66 3.21
C SER A 45 5.68 -6.12 1.77
N CYS A 46 5.54 -7.44 1.59
CA CYS A 46 5.10 -8.03 0.34
C CYS A 46 3.78 -8.79 0.57
N VAL A 47 2.81 -8.62 -0.34
CA VAL A 47 1.53 -9.33 -0.30
C VAL A 47 1.27 -10.02 -1.63
N GLU A 48 0.58 -11.17 -1.63
CA GLU A 48 0.23 -11.84 -2.89
C GLU A 48 -0.69 -10.91 -3.70
N ALA A 49 -0.36 -10.70 -4.98
CA ALA A 49 -1.04 -9.73 -5.83
C ALA A 49 -2.56 -9.99 -5.96
N ASP A 50 -2.96 -11.27 -5.90
CA ASP A 50 -4.36 -11.70 -5.99
C ASP A 50 -5.09 -11.66 -4.64
N SER A 51 -4.36 -11.70 -3.51
CA SER A 51 -4.93 -11.66 -2.16
C SER A 51 -5.16 -10.24 -1.64
N ALA A 52 -4.44 -9.27 -2.21
CA ALA A 52 -4.46 -7.88 -1.77
C ALA A 52 -5.85 -7.20 -1.90
N ASP A 53 -6.77 -7.83 -2.63
CA ASP A 53 -8.14 -7.36 -2.88
C ASP A 53 -9.19 -7.81 -1.82
N THR A 54 -8.83 -8.62 -0.80
CA THR A 54 -9.88 -9.46 -0.18
C THR A 54 -10.50 -9.03 1.15
N LYS A 55 -10.14 -7.89 1.79
CA LYS A 55 -10.75 -7.56 3.11
C LYS A 55 -11.04 -6.08 3.42
N GLY A 56 -10.95 -5.17 2.45
CA GLY A 56 -11.06 -3.74 2.74
C GLY A 56 -11.44 -2.87 1.56
N GLN A 57 -12.24 -1.81 1.81
CA GLN A 57 -12.51 -0.76 0.83
C GLN A 57 -11.27 0.15 0.73
N TRP A 58 -10.26 -0.30 -0.01
CA TRP A 58 -9.18 0.58 -0.44
C TRP A 58 -9.75 1.67 -1.36
N ILE A 59 -9.36 2.91 -1.12
CA ILE A 59 -9.68 4.06 -1.98
C ILE A 59 -8.37 4.60 -2.53
N GLU A 60 -8.27 4.78 -3.84
CA GLU A 60 -7.10 5.40 -4.46
C GLU A 60 -6.98 6.87 -3.99
N ILE A 61 -5.80 7.25 -3.54
CA ILE A 61 -5.45 8.61 -3.12
C ILE A 61 -4.27 9.14 -3.94
N GLY A 62 -4.02 10.45 -3.85
CA GLY A 62 -2.86 11.07 -4.49
C GLY A 62 -1.56 10.89 -3.69
N VAL A 63 -0.42 10.92 -4.39
CA VAL A 63 0.93 10.85 -3.78
C VAL A 63 1.14 11.93 -2.70
N GLU A 64 0.58 13.12 -2.88
CA GLU A 64 0.72 14.22 -1.91
C GLU A 64 -0.08 13.97 -0.62
N GLU A 65 -1.24 13.32 -0.72
CA GLU A 65 -2.00 12.89 0.47
C GLU A 65 -1.23 11.80 1.23
N TRP A 66 -0.70 10.81 0.51
CA TRP A 66 0.11 9.75 1.11
C TRP A 66 1.37 10.30 1.80
N LYS A 67 2.10 11.21 1.16
CA LYS A 67 3.29 11.85 1.76
C LYS A 67 2.95 12.64 3.03
N ARG A 68 1.78 13.26 3.11
CA ARG A 68 1.34 13.97 4.33
C ARG A 68 1.15 13.00 5.48
N GLU A 69 0.53 11.85 5.21
CA GLU A 69 0.30 10.81 6.23
C GLU A 69 1.59 10.10 6.64
N PHE A 70 2.54 9.97 5.71
CA PHE A 70 3.87 9.48 5.99
C PHE A 70 4.74 10.50 6.77
N GLY A 71 4.27 11.73 6.97
CA GLY A 71 5.02 12.79 7.66
C GLY A 71 6.14 13.42 6.84
N ILE A 72 6.11 13.29 5.50
CA ILE A 72 7.09 13.88 4.57
C ILE A 72 6.77 15.35 4.27
N LEU A 73 5.48 15.71 4.24
CA LEU A 73 5.04 17.09 4.07
C LEU A 73 4.67 17.64 5.46
N GLU A 74 5.28 18.76 5.84
CA GLU A 74 4.86 19.49 7.05
C GLU A 74 3.36 19.83 6.95
N ALA A 75 2.65 19.68 8.08
CA ALA A 75 1.21 19.90 8.20
C ALA A 75 0.81 21.37 8.03
#